data_AF-A0A448B535-F1
#
_entry.id   AF-A0A448B535-F1
#
_cell.length_a   1.000
_cell.length_b   1.000
_cell.length_c   1.000
_cell.angle_alpha   90.00
_cell.angle_beta   90.00
_cell.angle_gamma   90.00
#
_symmetry.space_group_name_H-M   'P 1'
#
loop_
_entity.id
_entity.type
_entity.pdbx_description
1 polymer ?
#
loop_
_entity_poly.entity_id
_entity_poly.type
_entity_poly.pdbx_seq_one_letter_code
_entity_poly.pdbx_strand_id
1 'polypeptide(L)'
;MITLYKFISEQELFEIATNNFKKFPSHFPLYFYTRKMSQTSEEQLQFIVKFETEEKKILNLTTLNEGKLIIDNSNKLDSINGLIKDKIKIIEICGKNIELSQNSIRILEKEKRFFEFRLKTYLHTNNREIIAYDYFEQNFDENDITESTVEEISIQYYDEKRSRINTVEEAVDFLINEELNEGQINEIKNKSLASKFDDMDSLFGLGMYLRNVFIYPNKNKNFLQYLNNYDPHYMVNRGEFGEGSIEDLLWRKLNCCLITDESKNKIAELKKEQYEESSFWNNYIKEQLLSYNLDEEDIRLYLEMEDKKDSDDEDFERNYYEQKRLLAKISNDERLIYNQLSEDYFNVRNLIEKLKHQP
;
A
#
# COMPACT_ATOMS: atom_id res chain seq x y z
N MET A 1 8.20 -5.98 -24.28
CA MET A 1 8.20 -4.53 -24.00
C MET A 1 9.59 -3.99 -24.26
N ILE A 2 9.74 -2.71 -24.57
CA ILE A 2 11.02 -2.02 -24.71
C ILE A 2 11.10 -0.90 -23.67
N THR A 3 12.26 -0.74 -23.04
CA THR A 3 12.55 0.35 -22.11
C THR A 3 13.38 1.40 -22.84
N LEU A 4 12.98 2.66 -22.73
CA LEU A 4 13.66 3.79 -23.35
C LEU A 4 14.19 4.73 -22.28
N TYR A 5 15.43 5.17 -22.45
CA TYR A 5 16.16 6.03 -21.52
C TYR A 5 16.41 7.40 -22.13
N LYS A 6 16.34 8.46 -21.32
CA LYS A 6 16.67 9.83 -21.72
C LYS A 6 17.37 10.58 -20.60
N PHE A 7 18.36 11.39 -20.96
CA PHE A 7 18.93 12.41 -20.08
C PHE A 7 18.06 13.65 -20.11
N ILE A 8 17.71 14.17 -18.94
CA ILE A 8 16.97 15.42 -18.76
C ILE A 8 17.75 16.38 -17.87
N SER A 9 17.65 17.67 -18.18
CA SER A 9 18.17 18.72 -17.31
C SER A 9 17.25 18.92 -16.10
N GLU A 10 17.72 19.68 -15.12
CA GLU A 10 16.89 20.09 -13.99
C GLU A 10 15.65 20.89 -14.42
N GLN A 11 15.80 21.77 -15.42
CA GLN A 11 14.68 22.53 -15.98
C GLN A 11 13.63 21.61 -16.62
N GLU A 12 14.07 20.61 -17.39
CA GLU A 12 13.16 19.64 -17.99
C GLU A 12 12.46 18.79 -16.92
N LEU A 13 13.15 18.43 -15.83
CA LEU A 13 12.55 17.74 -14.69
C LEU A 13 11.41 18.57 -14.05
N PHE A 14 11.59 19.88 -13.86
CA PHE A 14 10.54 20.75 -13.33
C PHE A 14 9.27 20.74 -14.19
N GLU A 15 9.43 20.77 -15.50
CA GLU A 15 8.30 20.79 -16.41
C GLU A 15 7.60 19.43 -16.51
N ILE A 16 8.37 18.34 -16.49
CA ILE A 16 7.82 16.98 -16.41
C ILE A 16 7.03 16.79 -15.11
N ALA A 17 7.59 17.23 -13.98
CA ALA A 17 6.94 17.15 -12.67
C ALA A 17 5.66 18.00 -12.60
N THR A 18 5.66 19.19 -13.21
CA THR A 18 4.46 20.04 -13.34
C THR A 18 3.32 19.34 -14.09
N ASN A 19 3.65 18.38 -14.95
CA ASN A 19 2.68 17.57 -15.68
C ASN A 19 2.54 16.16 -15.09
N ASN A 20 2.85 15.97 -13.80
CA ASN A 20 2.72 14.69 -13.08
C ASN A 20 3.38 13.51 -13.81
N PHE A 21 4.55 13.76 -14.41
CA PHE A 21 5.35 12.77 -15.15
C PHE A 21 4.62 12.14 -16.36
N LYS A 22 3.54 12.78 -16.85
CA LYS A 22 2.67 12.27 -17.94
C LYS A 22 3.25 12.43 -19.34
N LYS A 23 4.03 13.49 -19.54
CA LYS A 23 4.43 13.92 -20.87
C LYS A 23 5.79 14.58 -20.86
N PHE A 24 6.48 14.44 -21.98
CA PHE A 24 7.67 15.23 -22.26
C PHE A 24 7.27 16.62 -22.78
N PRO A 25 7.97 17.70 -22.39
CA PRO A 25 7.71 19.04 -22.93
C PRO A 25 8.19 19.16 -24.39
N SER A 26 7.49 19.97 -25.20
CA SER A 26 7.71 20.02 -26.65
C SER A 26 8.98 20.76 -27.09
N HIS A 27 9.53 21.62 -26.25
CA HIS A 27 10.72 22.43 -26.55
C HIS A 27 12.04 21.78 -26.12
N PHE A 28 12.00 20.62 -25.45
CA PHE A 28 13.21 19.84 -25.18
C PHE A 28 13.44 18.78 -26.27
N PRO A 29 14.69 18.55 -26.70
CA PRO A 29 14.98 17.52 -27.69
C PRO A 29 14.61 16.11 -27.21
N LEU A 30 13.85 15.36 -28.01
CA LEU A 30 13.39 14.01 -27.67
C LEU A 30 14.35 12.94 -28.20
N TYR A 31 15.48 12.80 -27.50
CA TYR A 31 16.47 11.77 -27.77
C TYR A 31 16.34 10.63 -26.75
N PHE A 32 16.08 9.42 -27.24
CA PHE A 32 15.92 8.22 -26.42
C PHE A 32 16.92 7.14 -26.80
N TYR A 33 17.23 6.30 -25.83
CA TYR A 33 18.19 5.21 -25.95
C TYR A 33 17.54 3.90 -25.55
N THR A 34 17.80 2.82 -26.30
CA THR A 34 17.26 1.48 -25.99
C THR A 34 18.08 0.70 -24.95
N ARG A 35 19.22 1.27 -24.53
CA ARG A 35 20.09 0.74 -23.49
C ARG A 35 20.41 1.82 -22.47
N LYS A 36 20.56 1.43 -21.21
CA LYS A 36 21.00 2.35 -20.15
C LYS A 36 22.39 2.86 -20.52
N MET A 37 22.52 4.18 -20.58
CA MET A 37 23.78 4.86 -20.88
C MET A 37 24.73 4.77 -19.68
N SER A 38 26.02 4.54 -19.94
CA SER A 38 27.07 4.72 -18.95
C SER A 38 27.22 6.21 -18.61
N GLN A 39 27.47 6.53 -17.34
CA GLN A 39 27.68 7.90 -16.86
C GLN A 39 28.62 8.66 -17.79
N THR A 40 28.13 9.73 -18.41
CA THR A 40 29.00 10.67 -19.11
C THR A 40 29.71 11.53 -18.06
N SER A 41 30.97 11.87 -18.32
CA SER A 41 31.82 12.67 -17.43
C SER A 41 31.42 14.15 -17.41
N GLU A 42 30.12 14.45 -17.50
CA GLU A 42 29.59 15.79 -17.67
C GLU A 42 29.66 16.60 -16.36
N GLU A 43 30.01 17.87 -16.50
CA GLU A 43 30.10 18.84 -15.39
C GLU A 43 28.72 19.31 -14.93
N GLN A 44 27.66 19.05 -15.70
CA GLN A 44 26.31 19.52 -15.41
C GLN A 44 25.45 18.43 -14.78
N LEU A 45 24.61 18.82 -13.82
CA LEU A 45 23.62 17.96 -13.21
C LEU A 45 22.57 17.50 -14.23
N GLN A 46 22.39 16.20 -14.34
CA GLN A 46 21.41 15.57 -15.23
C GLN A 46 20.69 14.43 -14.50
N PHE A 47 19.46 14.16 -14.93
CA PHE A 47 18.68 13.02 -14.49
C PHE A 47 18.52 12.04 -15.64
N ILE A 48 18.63 10.75 -15.33
CA ILE A 48 18.27 9.71 -16.28
C ILE A 48 16.83 9.29 -15.96
N VAL A 49 15.97 9.40 -16.96
CA VAL A 49 14.60 8.89 -16.88
C VAL A 49 14.41 7.67 -17.79
N LYS A 50 13.52 6.76 -17.38
CA LYS A 50 13.05 5.63 -18.19
C LYS A 50 11.55 5.67 -18.40
N PHE A 51 11.08 5.11 -19.50
CA PHE A 51 9.69 4.67 -19.65
C PHE A 51 9.62 3.40 -20.49
N GLU A 52 8.50 2.69 -20.39
CA GLU A 52 8.29 1.41 -21.06
C GLU A 52 7.12 1.49 -22.05
N THR A 53 7.28 0.81 -23.18
CA THR A 53 6.24 0.74 -24.20
C THR A 53 6.36 -0.55 -25.04
N GLU A 54 5.43 -0.74 -25.96
CA GLU A 54 5.52 -1.82 -26.94
C GLU A 54 6.43 -1.43 -28.09
N GLU A 55 7.42 -2.27 -28.38
CA GLU A 55 8.41 -2.05 -29.43
C GLU A 55 7.76 -1.76 -30.80
N LYS A 56 6.72 -2.51 -31.16
CA LYS A 56 5.99 -2.30 -32.42
C LYS A 56 5.31 -0.94 -32.51
N LYS A 57 4.89 -0.34 -31.38
CA LYS A 57 4.23 0.96 -31.34
C LYS A 57 5.23 2.11 -31.49
N ILE A 58 6.44 1.97 -30.93
CA ILE A 58 7.47 3.02 -31.00
C ILE A 58 8.25 3.04 -32.33
N LEU A 59 8.49 1.87 -32.94
CA LEU A 59 9.21 1.76 -34.20
C LEU A 59 8.51 2.51 -35.36
N ASN A 60 7.18 2.65 -35.29
CA ASN A 60 6.41 3.41 -36.28
C ASN A 60 6.57 4.94 -36.13
N LEU A 61 7.09 5.42 -35.00
CA LEU A 61 7.18 6.84 -34.68
C LEU A 61 8.60 7.40 -34.83
N THR A 62 9.61 6.55 -34.96
CA THR A 62 11.02 6.93 -34.76
C THR A 62 11.93 6.42 -35.86
N THR A 63 13.12 7.02 -35.97
CA THR A 63 14.21 6.48 -36.80
C THR A 63 15.21 5.82 -35.86
N LEU A 64 15.48 4.52 -36.05
CA LEU A 64 16.47 3.79 -35.27
C LEU A 64 17.85 3.95 -35.92
N ASN A 65 18.75 4.69 -35.28
CA ASN A 65 20.15 4.77 -35.65
C ASN A 65 21.00 4.31 -34.47
N GLU A 66 21.70 3.18 -34.62
CA GLU A 66 22.72 2.71 -33.65
C GLU A 66 22.21 2.58 -32.19
N GLY A 67 20.95 2.16 -32.00
CA GLY A 67 20.34 2.04 -30.67
C GLY A 67 19.84 3.36 -30.06
N LYS A 68 19.87 4.44 -30.85
CA LYS A 68 19.26 5.74 -30.55
C LYS A 68 17.94 5.87 -31.31
N LEU A 69 16.93 6.37 -30.62
CA LEU A 69 15.64 6.75 -31.19
C LEU A 69 15.51 8.26 -31.11
N ILE A 70 15.41 8.90 -32.28
CA ILE A 70 15.26 10.34 -32.40
C ILE A 70 13.85 10.67 -32.88
N ILE A 71 13.22 11.67 -32.25
CA ILE A 71 11.93 12.20 -32.67
C ILE A 71 12.12 13.66 -33.09
N ASP A 72 12.33 13.86 -34.38
CA ASP A 72 12.62 15.18 -34.96
C ASP A 72 11.36 16.04 -35.19
N ASN A 73 10.15 15.54 -34.89
CA ASN A 73 8.90 16.20 -35.29
C ASN A 73 7.92 16.34 -34.12
N SER A 74 7.54 17.58 -33.78
CA SER A 74 6.59 17.92 -32.70
C SER A 74 5.22 17.24 -32.85
N ASN A 75 4.77 17.01 -34.09
CA ASN A 75 3.51 16.32 -34.39
C ASN A 75 3.46 14.86 -33.91
N LYS A 76 4.61 14.25 -33.57
CA LYS A 76 4.68 12.88 -33.04
C LYS A 76 4.73 12.86 -31.51
N LEU A 77 4.91 14.01 -30.85
CA LEU A 77 4.99 14.11 -29.39
C LEU A 77 3.70 13.62 -28.73
N ASP A 78 2.54 14.01 -29.24
CA ASP A 78 1.25 13.56 -28.70
C ASP A 78 1.09 12.05 -28.79
N SER A 79 1.51 11.46 -29.90
CA SER A 79 1.53 10.01 -30.09
C SER A 79 2.46 9.31 -29.10
N ILE A 80 3.62 9.89 -28.79
CA ILE A 80 4.54 9.32 -27.80
C ILE A 80 3.98 9.46 -26.39
N ASN A 81 3.48 10.63 -26.03
CA ASN A 81 2.86 10.87 -24.72
C ASN A 81 1.67 9.94 -24.49
N GLY A 82 0.90 9.60 -25.54
CA GLY A 82 -0.18 8.60 -25.47
C GLY A 82 0.30 7.15 -25.31
N LEU A 83 1.58 6.85 -25.53
CA LEU A 83 2.16 5.50 -25.42
C LEU A 83 2.84 5.20 -24.08
N ILE A 84 2.94 6.18 -23.19
CA ILE A 84 3.67 6.05 -21.93
C ILE A 84 2.79 5.32 -20.90
N LYS A 85 3.02 4.02 -20.72
CA LYS A 85 2.13 3.13 -19.95
C LYS A 85 2.15 3.38 -18.43
N ASP A 86 3.33 3.63 -17.86
CA ASP A 86 3.53 3.87 -16.42
C ASP A 86 4.51 5.04 -16.19
N LYS A 87 4.33 6.07 -17.01
CA LYS A 87 4.93 7.42 -16.94
C LYS A 87 6.47 7.47 -16.91
N ILE A 88 6.99 8.68 -16.84
CA ILE A 88 8.43 8.98 -16.88
C ILE A 88 9.00 8.70 -15.48
N LYS A 89 9.88 7.70 -15.35
CA LYS A 89 10.47 7.30 -14.06
C LYS A 89 11.91 7.76 -13.95
N ILE A 90 12.28 8.40 -12.84
CA ILE A 90 13.67 8.81 -12.57
C ILE A 90 14.45 7.61 -12.04
N ILE A 91 15.60 7.29 -12.66
CA ILE A 91 16.41 6.11 -12.29
C ILE A 91 17.83 6.43 -11.86
N GLU A 92 18.34 7.62 -12.21
CA GLU A 92 19.71 8.02 -11.86
C GLU A 92 19.86 9.54 -11.89
N ILE A 93 20.85 10.02 -11.16
CA ILE A 93 21.30 11.42 -11.14
C ILE A 93 22.80 11.40 -11.44
N CYS A 94 23.24 12.20 -12.40
CA CYS A 94 24.62 12.28 -12.87
C CYS A 94 25.13 13.73 -12.83
N GLY A 95 26.45 13.91 -12.75
CA GLY A 95 27.12 15.22 -12.78
C GLY A 95 28.22 15.36 -11.72
N LYS A 96 29.27 16.14 -12.01
CA LYS A 96 30.31 16.53 -11.03
C LYS A 96 29.89 17.86 -10.38
N ASN A 97 29.85 17.92 -9.04
CA ASN A 97 29.31 19.04 -8.22
C ASN A 97 27.77 19.11 -8.23
N ILE A 98 27.14 18.17 -7.51
CA ILE A 98 25.69 18.03 -7.39
C ILE A 98 25.16 19.05 -6.36
N GLU A 99 25.19 20.34 -6.71
CA GLU A 99 24.31 21.30 -6.03
C GLU A 99 22.92 21.20 -6.66
N LEU A 100 22.10 20.28 -6.13
CA LEU A 100 20.69 20.20 -6.49
C LEU A 100 19.94 21.38 -5.90
N SER A 101 19.06 21.97 -6.69
CA SER A 101 18.11 22.91 -6.11
C SER A 101 17.20 22.20 -5.11
N GLN A 102 16.73 22.94 -4.11
CA GLN A 102 15.70 22.45 -3.17
C GLN A 102 14.44 21.97 -3.90
N ASN A 103 14.16 22.50 -5.09
CA ASN A 103 13.00 22.10 -5.87
C ASN A 103 13.15 20.68 -6.44
N SER A 104 14.34 20.27 -6.88
CA SER A 104 14.58 18.91 -7.37
C SER A 104 14.46 17.88 -6.25
N ILE A 105 14.96 18.18 -5.05
CA ILE A 105 14.76 17.34 -3.86
C ILE A 105 13.28 17.20 -3.54
N ARG A 106 12.51 18.32 -3.57
CA ARG A 106 11.06 18.29 -3.35
C ARG A 106 10.32 17.44 -4.40
N ILE A 107 10.77 17.44 -5.66
CA ILE A 107 10.20 16.58 -6.70
C ILE A 107 10.45 15.11 -6.38
N LEU A 108 11.69 14.74 -6.02
CA LEU A 108 12.02 13.37 -5.66
C LEU A 108 11.24 12.89 -4.43
N GLU A 109 11.11 13.72 -3.39
CA GLU A 109 10.32 13.40 -2.19
C GLU A 109 8.83 13.21 -2.52
N LYS A 110 8.29 13.98 -3.48
CA LYS A 110 6.91 13.77 -3.98
C LYS A 110 6.77 12.45 -4.73
N GLU A 111 7.70 12.13 -5.63
CA GLU A 111 7.71 10.84 -6.34
C GLU A 111 7.87 9.67 -5.37
N LYS A 112 8.72 9.79 -4.34
CA LYS A 112 8.87 8.77 -3.28
C LYS A 112 7.52 8.49 -2.64
N ARG A 113 6.82 9.53 -2.16
CA ARG A 113 5.49 9.40 -1.53
C ARG A 113 4.46 8.78 -2.47
N PHE A 114 4.49 9.16 -3.73
CA PHE A 114 3.60 8.61 -4.74
C PHE A 114 3.81 7.09 -4.94
N PHE A 115 5.06 6.65 -5.12
CA PHE A 115 5.36 5.22 -5.26
C PHE A 115 5.12 4.44 -3.97
N GLU A 116 5.41 5.04 -2.82
CA GLU A 116 5.11 4.47 -1.50
C GLU A 116 3.61 4.20 -1.35
N PHE A 117 2.77 5.18 -1.70
CA PHE A 117 1.33 5.02 -1.65
C PHE A 117 0.86 3.88 -2.56
N ARG A 118 1.33 3.83 -3.82
CA ARG A 118 0.96 2.75 -4.75
C ARG A 118 1.33 1.39 -4.21
N LEU A 119 2.55 1.25 -3.67
CA LEU A 119 3.03 0.01 -3.08
C LEU A 119 2.18 -0.39 -1.86
N LYS A 120 1.93 0.55 -0.94
CA LYS A 120 1.09 0.34 0.24
C LYS A 120 -0.33 -0.06 -0.15
N THR A 121 -1.01 0.66 -1.04
CA THR A 121 -2.37 0.32 -1.44
C THR A 121 -2.44 -1.03 -2.14
N TYR A 122 -1.49 -1.34 -3.01
CA TYR A 122 -1.42 -2.65 -3.68
C TYR A 122 -1.30 -3.80 -2.67
N LEU A 123 -0.55 -3.59 -1.58
CA LEU A 123 -0.37 -4.57 -0.52
C LEU A 123 -1.55 -4.61 0.46
N HIS A 124 -2.16 -3.46 0.77
CA HIS A 124 -3.19 -3.30 1.81
C HIS A 124 -4.60 -3.59 1.30
N THR A 125 -4.77 -3.73 -0.01
CA THR A 125 -6.06 -4.05 -0.61
C THR A 125 -6.05 -5.43 -1.26
N ASN A 126 -7.22 -6.03 -1.49
CA ASN A 126 -7.40 -7.27 -2.27
C ASN A 126 -7.70 -6.94 -3.75
N ASN A 127 -8.03 -5.69 -4.07
CA ASN A 127 -8.08 -5.17 -5.42
C ASN A 127 -6.64 -5.00 -5.94
N ARG A 128 -6.36 -5.63 -7.07
CA ARG A 128 -5.04 -5.67 -7.70
C ARG A 128 -4.94 -4.73 -8.89
N GLU A 129 -5.95 -3.89 -9.08
CA GLU A 129 -5.88 -2.79 -10.02
C GLU A 129 -4.77 -1.83 -9.60
N ILE A 130 -3.84 -1.62 -10.53
CA ILE A 130 -2.73 -0.71 -10.33
C ILE A 130 -3.28 0.71 -10.35
N ILE A 131 -3.08 1.44 -9.25
CA ILE A 131 -3.42 2.88 -9.18
C ILE A 131 -2.63 3.62 -10.26
N ALA A 132 -3.36 4.17 -11.22
CA ALA A 132 -2.79 5.09 -12.20
C ALA A 132 -2.40 6.38 -11.50
N TYR A 133 -1.37 7.06 -11.99
CA TYR A 133 -0.98 8.39 -11.49
C TYR A 133 -2.13 9.43 -11.51
N ASP A 134 -3.17 9.21 -12.30
CA ASP A 134 -4.31 10.13 -12.48
C ASP A 134 -5.33 10.00 -11.34
N TYR A 135 -5.19 8.97 -10.50
CA TYR A 135 -6.01 8.75 -9.31
C TYR A 135 -5.99 9.96 -8.36
N PHE A 136 -4.87 10.68 -8.28
CA PHE A 136 -4.72 11.85 -7.43
C PHE A 136 -5.17 13.17 -8.07
N GLU A 137 -5.55 13.16 -9.36
CA GLU A 137 -6.11 14.34 -10.04
C GLU A 137 -7.63 14.42 -9.90
N GLN A 138 -8.27 13.36 -9.40
CA GLN A 138 -9.66 13.43 -8.99
C GLN A 138 -9.74 14.30 -7.73
N ASN A 139 -10.10 15.57 -7.92
CA ASN A 139 -10.72 16.33 -6.85
C ASN A 139 -11.91 15.50 -6.37
N PHE A 140 -11.85 15.00 -5.15
CA PHE A 140 -13.05 14.56 -4.46
C PHE A 140 -13.90 15.83 -4.30
N ASP A 141 -14.92 15.99 -5.14
CA ASP A 141 -15.96 16.97 -4.89
C ASP A 141 -16.58 16.59 -3.53
N GLU A 142 -16.24 17.33 -2.48
CA GLU A 142 -16.69 17.14 -1.09
C GLU A 142 -18.20 17.39 -0.89
N ASN A 143 -19.01 17.35 -1.94
CA ASN A 143 -20.42 17.70 -1.86
C ASN A 143 -21.31 16.59 -2.42
N ASP A 144 -21.58 15.60 -1.57
CA ASP A 144 -22.90 14.96 -1.53
C ASP A 144 -23.08 14.24 -0.18
N ILE A 145 -23.17 15.04 0.90
CA ILE A 145 -23.86 14.60 2.11
C ILE A 145 -25.32 14.98 1.92
N THR A 146 -26.11 14.07 1.32
CA THR A 146 -27.56 14.14 1.44
C THR A 146 -27.93 13.66 2.84
N GLU A 147 -28.18 14.60 3.77
CA GLU A 147 -28.91 14.31 5.02
C GLU A 147 -30.32 13.83 4.66
N SER A 148 -30.54 12.51 4.75
CA SER A 148 -31.86 11.93 4.62
C SER A 148 -32.60 11.99 5.96
N THR A 149 -33.65 12.79 6.00
CA THR A 149 -34.59 12.94 7.12
C THR A 149 -35.47 11.69 7.26
N VAL A 150 -34.95 10.63 7.90
CA VAL A 150 -35.69 9.42 8.30
C VAL A 150 -35.27 9.02 9.72
N GLU A 151 -35.26 9.95 10.67
CA GLU A 151 -34.46 9.79 11.90
C GLU A 151 -35.17 9.23 13.14
N GLU A 152 -36.47 9.37 13.37
CA GLU A 152 -36.99 8.98 14.71
C GLU A 152 -37.51 7.53 14.83
N ILE A 153 -38.12 6.97 13.79
CA ILE A 153 -38.65 5.59 13.81
C ILE A 153 -37.53 4.56 13.61
N SER A 154 -36.47 4.92 12.88
CA SER A 154 -35.30 4.07 12.64
C SER A 154 -34.43 3.94 13.89
N ILE A 155 -34.17 5.03 14.61
CA ILE A 155 -33.29 5.03 15.79
C ILE A 155 -33.83 4.11 16.90
N GLN A 156 -35.13 4.18 17.22
CA GLN A 156 -35.71 3.30 18.25
C GLN A 156 -35.64 1.81 17.88
N TYR A 157 -35.91 1.48 16.60
CA TYR A 157 -35.80 0.11 16.11
C TYR A 157 -34.36 -0.43 16.25
N TYR A 158 -33.38 0.37 15.84
CA TYR A 158 -31.96 0.00 15.93
C TYR A 158 -31.46 -0.03 17.38
N ASP A 159 -31.93 0.85 18.26
CA ASP A 159 -31.58 0.83 19.68
C ASP A 159 -32.15 -0.41 20.39
N GLU A 160 -33.39 -0.79 20.08
CA GLU A 160 -33.98 -2.02 20.59
C GLU A 160 -33.21 -3.26 20.12
N LYS A 161 -32.89 -3.35 18.83
CA LYS A 161 -32.09 -4.47 18.29
C LYS A 161 -30.72 -4.54 18.94
N ARG A 162 -30.00 -3.41 19.01
CA ARG A 162 -28.67 -3.32 19.64
C ARG A 162 -28.70 -3.69 21.12
N SER A 163 -29.75 -3.32 21.85
CA SER A 163 -29.90 -3.68 23.27
C SER A 163 -30.01 -5.18 23.54
N ARG A 164 -30.33 -5.98 22.51
CA ARG A 164 -30.46 -7.45 22.61
C ARG A 164 -29.20 -8.22 22.21
N ILE A 165 -28.21 -7.53 21.63
CA ILE A 165 -26.92 -8.12 21.25
C ILE A 165 -26.10 -8.31 22.53
N ASN A 166 -25.64 -9.54 22.80
CA ASN A 166 -24.90 -9.92 24.02
C ASN A 166 -23.49 -10.43 23.74
N THR A 167 -23.15 -10.73 22.49
CA THR A 167 -21.86 -11.30 22.07
C THR A 167 -21.26 -10.57 20.87
N VAL A 168 -19.95 -10.73 20.67
CA VAL A 168 -19.22 -10.17 19.51
C VAL A 168 -19.74 -10.79 18.21
N GLU A 169 -20.06 -12.09 18.22
CA GLU A 169 -20.63 -12.82 17.09
C GLU A 169 -21.99 -12.24 16.67
N GLU A 170 -22.89 -11.99 17.64
CA GLU A 170 -24.18 -11.35 17.39
C GLU A 170 -24.02 -9.91 16.86
N ALA A 171 -23.02 -9.17 17.35
CA ALA A 171 -22.72 -7.82 16.86
C ALA A 171 -22.28 -7.86 15.39
N VAL A 172 -21.41 -8.80 15.03
CA VAL A 172 -20.97 -9.00 13.64
C VAL A 172 -22.12 -9.47 12.75
N ASP A 173 -22.98 -10.36 13.21
CA ASP A 173 -24.16 -10.79 12.46
C ASP A 173 -25.13 -9.64 12.20
N PHE A 174 -25.35 -8.78 13.19
CA PHE A 174 -26.15 -7.58 13.02
C PHE A 174 -25.51 -6.62 11.99
N LEU A 175 -24.19 -6.40 12.06
CA LEU A 175 -23.48 -5.57 11.08
C LEU A 175 -23.68 -6.06 9.65
N ILE A 176 -23.47 -7.35 9.40
CA ILE A 176 -23.50 -7.93 8.06
C ILE A 176 -24.93 -7.95 7.49
N ASN A 177 -25.93 -8.24 8.32
CA ASN A 177 -27.29 -8.52 7.84
C ASN A 177 -28.24 -7.33 7.90
N GLU A 178 -28.02 -6.35 8.79
CA GLU A 178 -29.01 -5.29 9.06
C GLU A 178 -28.44 -3.86 8.99
N GLU A 179 -27.14 -3.66 9.21
CA GLU A 179 -26.56 -2.31 9.37
C GLU A 179 -25.69 -1.88 8.16
N LEU A 180 -24.75 -2.72 7.72
CA LEU A 180 -23.82 -2.36 6.65
C LEU A 180 -24.45 -2.58 5.28
N ASN A 181 -24.27 -1.61 4.40
CA ASN A 181 -24.64 -1.76 2.99
C ASN A 181 -23.57 -2.53 2.19
N GLU A 182 -23.91 -2.93 0.97
CA GLU A 182 -23.03 -3.70 0.09
C GLU A 182 -21.70 -2.98 -0.21
N GLY A 183 -21.73 -1.66 -0.37
CA GLY A 183 -20.53 -0.85 -0.60
C GLY A 183 -19.55 -0.93 0.58
N GLN A 184 -20.06 -0.77 1.81
CA GLN A 184 -19.26 -0.90 3.04
C GLN A 184 -18.72 -2.32 3.23
N ILE A 185 -19.54 -3.33 2.96
CA ILE A 185 -19.11 -4.74 3.00
C ILE A 185 -17.97 -4.98 2.01
N ASN A 186 -18.09 -4.46 0.78
CA ASN A 186 -17.06 -4.60 -0.24
C ASN A 186 -15.79 -3.85 0.13
N GLU A 187 -15.87 -2.69 0.77
CA GLU A 187 -14.71 -1.97 1.29
C GLU A 187 -13.94 -2.79 2.34
N ILE A 188 -14.66 -3.43 3.27
CA ILE A 188 -14.04 -4.29 4.30
C ILE A 188 -13.42 -5.54 3.67
N LYS A 189 -14.12 -6.19 2.72
CA LYS A 189 -13.58 -7.33 1.94
C LYS A 189 -12.37 -6.94 1.11
N ASN A 190 -12.30 -5.69 0.68
CA ASN A 190 -11.19 -5.20 -0.09
C ASN A 190 -9.94 -4.95 0.76
N LYS A 191 -9.98 -5.03 2.09
CA LYS A 191 -8.77 -4.91 2.93
C LYS A 191 -8.03 -6.25 2.96
N SER A 192 -6.74 -6.23 2.67
CA SER A 192 -5.90 -7.42 2.77
C SER A 192 -5.53 -7.73 4.22
N LEU A 193 -4.92 -8.89 4.45
CA LEU A 193 -4.39 -9.20 5.78
C LEU A 193 -3.21 -8.28 6.16
N ALA A 194 -2.45 -7.80 5.19
CA ALA A 194 -1.28 -6.94 5.42
C ALA A 194 -1.65 -5.67 6.19
N SER A 195 -2.84 -5.10 5.93
CA SER A 195 -3.33 -3.90 6.62
C SER A 195 -3.76 -4.16 8.07
N LYS A 196 -3.98 -5.42 8.47
CA LYS A 196 -4.33 -5.76 9.86
C LYS A 196 -3.11 -5.78 10.79
N PHE A 197 -1.90 -5.80 10.22
CA PHE A 197 -0.62 -5.76 10.93
C PHE A 197 0.04 -4.37 10.87
N ASP A 198 -0.72 -3.31 10.61
CA ASP A 198 -0.25 -1.91 10.77
C ASP A 198 -0.99 -1.27 11.95
N ASP A 199 -0.23 -0.70 12.89
CA ASP A 199 -0.72 -0.35 14.23
C ASP A 199 -1.70 0.84 14.31
N MET A 200 -1.90 1.61 13.23
CA MET A 200 -2.44 2.98 13.36
C MET A 200 -3.66 3.34 12.48
N ASP A 201 -3.94 2.64 11.39
CA ASP A 201 -5.00 3.07 10.44
C ASP A 201 -6.41 2.57 10.78
N SER A 202 -6.55 1.55 11.65
CA SER A 202 -7.87 0.99 12.00
C SER A 202 -8.61 1.73 13.12
N LEU A 203 -7.88 2.54 13.91
CA LEU A 203 -8.44 3.25 15.07
C LEU A 203 -9.37 4.41 14.69
N PHE A 204 -9.14 5.03 13.52
CA PHE A 204 -9.97 6.11 12.99
C PHE A 204 -10.87 5.59 11.85
N GLY A 205 -12.17 5.90 11.89
CA GLY A 205 -13.16 5.37 10.94
C GLY A 205 -13.99 4.21 11.53
N LEU A 206 -13.76 2.97 11.10
CA LEU A 206 -14.58 1.80 11.47
C LEU A 206 -14.57 1.56 12.99
N GLY A 207 -13.43 1.68 13.68
CA GLY A 207 -13.37 1.59 15.14
C GLY A 207 -14.27 2.61 15.84
N MET A 208 -14.20 3.89 15.43
CA MET A 208 -15.08 4.94 15.96
C MET A 208 -16.56 4.68 15.67
N TYR A 209 -16.87 4.22 14.46
CA TYR A 209 -18.23 3.83 14.09
C TYR A 209 -18.74 2.69 14.98
N LEU A 210 -17.95 1.63 15.18
CA LEU A 210 -18.32 0.51 16.05
C LEU A 210 -18.52 0.95 17.51
N ARG A 211 -17.72 1.91 18.01
CA ARG A 211 -17.96 2.52 19.33
C ARG A 211 -19.32 3.22 19.38
N ASN A 212 -19.64 4.03 18.37
CA ASN A 212 -20.93 4.73 18.28
C ASN A 212 -22.11 3.78 18.10
N VAL A 213 -21.91 2.61 17.49
CA VAL A 213 -22.98 1.63 17.28
C VAL A 213 -23.18 0.76 18.53
N PHE A 214 -22.12 0.21 19.11
CA PHE A 214 -22.24 -0.86 20.12
C PHE A 214 -21.84 -0.48 21.54
N ILE A 215 -21.18 0.66 21.74
CA ILE A 215 -20.52 0.97 23.02
C ILE A 215 -21.12 2.23 23.65
N TYR A 216 -21.00 3.39 23.01
CA TYR A 216 -21.49 4.65 23.57
C TYR A 216 -23.01 4.70 23.83
N PRO A 217 -23.90 4.25 22.92
CA PRO A 217 -25.33 4.26 23.18
C PRO A 217 -25.80 3.06 24.02
N ASN A 218 -24.93 2.05 24.21
CA ASN A 218 -25.35 0.74 24.67
C ASN A 218 -25.41 0.66 26.21
N LYS A 219 -26.62 0.42 26.73
CA LYS A 219 -26.87 0.15 28.16
C LYS A 219 -26.84 -1.34 28.50
N ASN A 220 -26.60 -2.22 27.53
CA ASN A 220 -26.53 -3.66 27.74
C ASN A 220 -25.23 -4.05 28.46
N LYS A 221 -25.33 -4.19 29.79
CA LYS A 221 -24.21 -4.60 30.65
C LYS A 221 -23.69 -6.00 30.32
N ASN A 222 -24.53 -6.90 29.81
CA ASN A 222 -24.10 -8.25 29.46
C ASN A 222 -23.12 -8.20 28.29
N PHE A 223 -23.43 -7.42 27.26
CA PHE A 223 -22.53 -7.22 26.12
C PHE A 223 -21.22 -6.56 26.53
N LEU A 224 -21.27 -5.47 27.32
CA LEU A 224 -20.05 -4.79 27.77
C LEU A 224 -19.17 -5.70 28.66
N GLN A 225 -19.79 -6.50 29.52
CA GLN A 225 -19.07 -7.49 30.33
C GLN A 225 -18.51 -8.62 29.46
N TYR A 226 -19.25 -9.07 28.45
CA TYR A 226 -18.77 -10.04 27.48
C TYR A 226 -17.56 -9.50 26.74
N LEU A 227 -17.63 -8.27 26.22
CA LEU A 227 -16.55 -7.63 25.46
C LEU A 227 -15.26 -7.47 26.27
N ASN A 228 -15.37 -7.11 27.55
CA ASN A 228 -14.21 -7.02 28.46
C ASN A 228 -13.54 -8.37 28.71
N ASN A 229 -14.32 -9.45 28.74
CA ASN A 229 -13.83 -10.80 28.98
C ASN A 229 -13.63 -11.60 27.68
N TYR A 230 -13.97 -11.00 26.54
CA TYR A 230 -13.83 -11.64 25.25
C TYR A 230 -12.35 -11.88 25.08
N ASP A 231 -12.00 -13.14 24.89
CA ASP A 231 -10.69 -13.47 24.43
C ASP A 231 -10.78 -13.47 22.90
N PRO A 232 -10.30 -12.43 22.19
CA PRO A 232 -10.06 -12.53 20.76
C PRO A 232 -8.93 -13.53 20.47
N HIS A 233 -8.29 -14.06 21.52
CA HIS A 233 -7.19 -15.01 21.57
C HIS A 233 -5.88 -14.52 20.92
N TYR A 234 -5.95 -13.67 19.88
CA TYR A 234 -4.87 -13.46 18.92
C TYR A 234 -4.83 -12.05 18.28
N MET A 235 -5.43 -11.04 18.91
CA MET A 235 -5.35 -9.63 18.47
C MET A 235 -4.44 -8.79 19.36
N VAL A 236 -3.65 -7.89 18.74
CA VAL A 236 -2.83 -6.87 19.43
C VAL A 236 -3.69 -5.71 19.93
N ASN A 237 -4.52 -5.17 19.05
CA ASN A 237 -5.23 -3.93 19.30
C ASN A 237 -6.74 -4.21 19.42
N ARG A 238 -7.20 -4.39 20.66
CA ARG A 238 -8.65 -4.50 20.93
C ARG A 238 -9.37 -3.16 20.79
N GLY A 239 -8.65 -2.08 20.53
CA GLY A 239 -9.16 -0.73 20.73
C GLY A 239 -9.35 -0.41 22.22
N GLU A 240 -9.91 0.76 22.50
CA GLU A 240 -10.06 1.27 23.88
C GLU A 240 -11.15 0.51 24.64
N PHE A 241 -12.20 0.07 23.94
CA PHE A 241 -13.39 -0.51 24.54
C PHE A 241 -13.69 -1.92 24.03
N GLY A 242 -12.82 -2.52 23.21
CA GLY A 242 -12.99 -3.85 22.62
C GLY A 242 -13.56 -3.85 21.20
N GLU A 243 -13.78 -2.67 20.60
CA GLU A 243 -14.27 -2.52 19.23
C GLU A 243 -13.38 -3.23 18.19
N GLY A 244 -12.08 -3.35 18.46
CA GLY A 244 -11.15 -4.06 17.58
C GLY A 244 -11.50 -5.55 17.45
N SER A 245 -12.06 -6.17 18.49
CA SER A 245 -12.51 -7.58 18.42
C SER A 245 -13.71 -7.76 17.49
N ILE A 246 -14.62 -6.78 17.46
CA ILE A 246 -15.75 -6.77 16.52
C ILE A 246 -15.24 -6.56 15.10
N GLU A 247 -14.33 -5.58 14.92
CA GLU A 247 -13.73 -5.27 13.61
C GLU A 247 -12.98 -6.46 13.01
N ASP A 248 -12.19 -7.16 13.82
CA ASP A 248 -11.43 -8.33 13.38
C ASP A 248 -12.33 -9.50 13.02
N LEU A 249 -13.29 -9.86 13.87
CA LEU A 249 -14.23 -10.93 13.56
C LEU A 249 -15.06 -10.63 12.31
N LEU A 250 -15.49 -9.36 12.15
CA LEU A 250 -16.18 -8.90 10.94
C LEU A 250 -15.32 -9.10 9.69
N TRP A 251 -14.07 -8.64 9.71
CA TRP A 251 -13.15 -8.82 8.59
C TRP A 251 -12.92 -10.30 8.28
N ARG A 252 -12.69 -11.14 9.30
CA ARG A 252 -12.48 -12.59 9.15
C ARG A 252 -13.69 -13.27 8.53
N LYS A 253 -14.89 -12.94 8.98
CA LYS A 253 -16.13 -13.53 8.48
C LYS A 253 -16.37 -13.14 7.02
N LEU A 254 -16.14 -11.88 6.67
CA LEU A 254 -16.32 -11.36 5.31
C LEU A 254 -15.25 -11.88 4.31
N ASN A 255 -14.04 -12.18 4.80
CA ASN A 255 -12.91 -12.66 3.99
C ASN A 255 -12.64 -14.18 4.09
N CYS A 256 -13.54 -14.95 4.72
CA CYS A 256 -13.38 -16.39 4.92
C CYS A 256 -12.08 -16.78 5.68
N CYS A 257 -11.65 -15.94 6.61
CA CYS A 257 -10.42 -16.08 7.41
C CYS A 257 -10.72 -16.41 8.89
N LEU A 258 -11.79 -17.14 9.16
CA LEU A 258 -12.07 -17.67 10.51
C LEU A 258 -11.00 -18.69 10.90
N ILE A 259 -10.59 -18.66 12.17
CA ILE A 259 -9.57 -19.57 12.68
C ILE A 259 -10.03 -21.04 12.60
N THR A 260 -9.15 -21.91 12.13
CA THR A 260 -9.40 -23.36 12.03
C THR A 260 -9.06 -24.08 13.33
N ASP A 261 -9.62 -25.28 13.53
CA ASP A 261 -9.28 -26.10 14.70
C ASP A 261 -7.81 -26.58 14.68
N GLU A 262 -7.23 -26.76 13.49
CA GLU A 262 -5.79 -27.02 13.35
C GLU A 262 -4.96 -25.86 13.91
N SER A 263 -5.25 -24.62 13.50
CA SER A 263 -4.57 -23.44 14.02
C SER A 263 -4.74 -23.29 15.54
N LYS A 264 -5.96 -23.51 16.07
CA LYS A 264 -6.20 -23.49 17.52
C LYS A 264 -5.32 -24.49 18.26
N ASN A 265 -5.21 -25.71 17.74
CA ASN A 265 -4.38 -26.76 18.34
C ASN A 265 -2.89 -26.37 18.31
N LYS A 266 -2.37 -25.86 17.18
CA LYS A 266 -0.98 -25.39 17.07
C LYS A 266 -0.68 -24.29 18.07
N ILE A 267 -1.58 -23.32 18.23
CA ILE A 267 -1.41 -22.24 19.19
C ILE A 267 -1.49 -22.76 20.64
N ALA A 268 -2.39 -23.71 20.93
CA ALA A 268 -2.47 -24.32 22.25
C ALA A 268 -1.19 -25.08 22.63
N GLU A 269 -0.51 -25.72 21.66
CA GLU A 269 0.82 -26.31 21.88
C GLU A 269 1.88 -25.22 22.08
N LEU A 270 1.91 -24.17 21.25
CA LEU A 270 2.84 -23.05 21.37
C LEU A 270 2.77 -22.39 22.76
N LYS A 271 1.56 -22.21 23.32
CA LYS A 271 1.35 -21.65 24.67
C LYS A 271 1.86 -22.54 25.81
N LYS A 272 2.13 -23.83 25.57
CA LYS A 272 2.72 -24.73 26.56
C LYS A 272 4.25 -24.63 26.60
N GLU A 273 4.85 -24.17 25.51
CA GLU A 273 6.29 -23.89 25.47
C GLU A 273 6.57 -22.74 26.45
N GLN A 274 7.43 -22.94 27.44
CA GLN A 274 7.77 -21.87 28.39
C GLN A 274 8.42 -20.73 27.61
N TYR A 275 7.79 -19.56 27.60
CA TYR A 275 8.37 -18.37 26.97
C TYR A 275 9.66 -18.01 27.72
N GLU A 276 10.81 -18.23 27.08
CA GLU A 276 11.99 -17.47 27.44
C GLU A 276 11.71 -16.01 27.10
N GLU A 277 12.14 -15.07 27.96
CA GLU A 277 11.88 -13.63 27.77
C GLU A 277 12.41 -13.13 26.41
N SER A 278 13.44 -13.80 25.88
CA SER A 278 14.02 -13.59 24.55
C SER A 278 13.16 -14.06 23.37
N SER A 279 12.23 -15.00 23.55
CA SER A 279 11.38 -15.57 22.48
C SER A 279 9.92 -15.11 22.55
N PHE A 280 9.55 -14.31 23.56
CA PHE A 280 8.20 -13.84 23.77
C PHE A 280 7.60 -13.16 22.53
N TRP A 281 8.33 -12.22 21.92
CA TRP A 281 7.84 -11.45 20.76
C TRP A 281 7.64 -12.33 19.52
N ASN A 282 8.59 -13.21 19.21
CA ASN A 282 8.49 -14.11 18.06
C ASN A 282 7.35 -15.11 18.24
N ASN A 283 7.15 -15.67 19.43
CA ASN A 283 6.02 -16.54 19.72
C ASN A 283 4.70 -15.77 19.64
N TYR A 284 4.66 -14.53 20.14
CA TYR A 284 3.48 -13.68 20.05
C TYR A 284 3.06 -13.38 18.60
N ILE A 285 4.02 -13.03 17.73
CA ILE A 285 3.78 -12.85 16.30
C ILE A 285 3.32 -14.16 15.67
N LYS A 286 3.96 -15.28 16.01
CA LYS A 286 3.59 -16.61 15.50
C LYS A 286 2.14 -16.98 15.86
N GLU A 287 1.69 -16.69 17.08
CA GLU A 287 0.29 -16.90 17.49
C GLU A 287 -0.68 -16.12 16.59
N GLN A 288 -0.36 -14.86 16.27
CA GLN A 288 -1.21 -14.04 15.40
C GLN A 288 -1.28 -14.60 13.99
N LEU A 289 -0.14 -14.93 13.39
CA LEU A 289 -0.09 -15.48 12.02
C LEU A 289 -0.86 -16.81 11.94
N LEU A 290 -0.70 -17.69 12.94
CA LEU A 290 -1.47 -18.93 13.06
C LEU A 290 -2.98 -18.66 13.16
N SER A 291 -3.38 -17.59 13.87
CA SER A 291 -4.79 -17.23 14.00
C SER A 291 -5.44 -16.87 12.66
N TYR A 292 -4.67 -16.38 11.69
CA TYR A 292 -5.12 -16.09 10.33
C TYR A 292 -4.92 -17.28 9.37
N ASN A 293 -4.60 -18.45 9.91
CA ASN A 293 -4.38 -19.70 9.19
C ASN A 293 -3.26 -19.60 8.14
N LEU A 294 -2.17 -18.87 8.45
CA LEU A 294 -0.96 -18.94 7.65
C LEU A 294 -0.29 -20.30 7.84
N ASP A 295 0.35 -20.79 6.77
CA ASP A 295 1.13 -22.01 6.84
C ASP A 295 2.50 -21.78 7.51
N GLU A 296 3.15 -22.87 7.88
CA GLU A 296 4.43 -22.82 8.61
C GLU A 296 5.55 -22.17 7.79
N GLU A 297 5.51 -22.26 6.45
CA GLU A 297 6.56 -21.70 5.60
C GLU A 297 6.40 -20.18 5.49
N ASP A 298 5.18 -19.68 5.30
CA ASP A 298 4.88 -18.25 5.34
C ASP A 298 5.23 -17.65 6.70
N ILE A 299 4.90 -18.35 7.80
CA ILE A 299 5.26 -17.94 9.16
C ILE A 299 6.77 -17.88 9.34
N ARG A 300 7.49 -18.92 8.90
CA ARG A 300 8.96 -18.97 8.98
C ARG A 300 9.60 -17.81 8.24
N LEU A 301 9.15 -17.54 7.01
CA LEU A 301 9.66 -16.45 6.19
C LEU A 301 9.35 -15.08 6.80
N TYR A 302 8.15 -14.90 7.38
CA TYR A 302 7.78 -13.66 8.06
C TYR A 302 8.70 -13.37 9.25
N LEU A 303 8.92 -14.38 10.11
CA LEU A 303 9.78 -14.24 11.30
C LEU A 303 11.25 -14.02 10.91
N GLU A 304 11.75 -14.66 9.84
CA GLU A 304 13.09 -14.41 9.32
C GLU A 304 13.28 -12.94 8.89
N MET A 305 12.24 -12.30 8.37
CA MET A 305 12.27 -10.87 8.03
C MET A 305 12.15 -9.98 9.27
N GLU A 306 11.43 -10.43 10.31
CA GLU A 306 11.30 -9.69 11.58
C GLU A 306 12.66 -9.62 12.28
N ASP A 307 13.34 -10.76 12.39
CA ASP A 307 14.69 -10.83 12.97
C ASP A 307 15.69 -9.94 12.21
N LYS A 308 15.53 -9.78 10.89
CA LYS A 308 16.37 -8.90 10.05
C LYS A 308 16.01 -7.42 10.17
N LYS A 309 14.79 -7.06 10.60
CA LYS A 309 14.42 -5.65 10.85
C LYS A 309 15.07 -5.13 12.12
N ASP A 310 15.30 -6.01 13.09
CA ASP A 310 15.94 -5.69 14.36
C ASP A 310 17.47 -5.67 14.28
N SER A 311 18.06 -6.17 13.19
CA SER A 311 19.48 -5.98 12.89
C SER A 311 19.75 -4.58 12.33
N ASP A 312 20.83 -3.93 12.77
CA ASP A 312 21.29 -2.57 12.37
C ASP A 312 21.60 -2.38 10.86
N ASP A 313 21.13 -3.27 9.99
CA ASP A 313 21.31 -3.20 8.54
C ASP A 313 20.30 -2.24 7.89
N GLU A 314 20.76 -1.51 6.86
CA GLU A 314 20.04 -0.48 6.08
C GLU A 314 18.76 -0.98 5.34
N ASP A 315 18.30 -2.21 5.63
CA ASP A 315 17.28 -2.94 4.89
C ASP A 315 15.94 -3.11 5.61
N PHE A 316 15.72 -2.38 6.72
CA PHE A 316 14.45 -2.36 7.46
C PHE A 316 13.22 -2.20 6.53
N GLU A 317 13.21 -1.19 5.66
CA GLU A 317 12.07 -0.91 4.78
C GLU A 317 11.82 -2.05 3.78
N ARG A 318 12.87 -2.74 3.30
CA ARG A 318 12.68 -3.88 2.37
C ARG A 318 12.04 -5.05 3.09
N ASN A 319 12.57 -5.41 4.26
CA ASN A 319 12.02 -6.48 5.07
C ASN A 319 10.56 -6.17 5.48
N TYR A 320 10.25 -4.91 5.82
CA TYR A 320 8.89 -4.46 6.07
C TYR A 320 7.96 -4.72 4.86
N TYR A 321 8.32 -4.31 3.65
CA TYR A 321 7.46 -4.54 2.48
C TYR A 321 7.37 -6.01 2.06
N GLU A 322 8.43 -6.81 2.27
CA GLU A 322 8.38 -8.25 2.02
C GLU A 322 7.45 -8.98 3.02
N GLN A 323 7.44 -8.57 4.29
CA GLN A 323 6.46 -9.06 5.27
C GLN A 323 5.04 -8.76 4.82
N LYS A 324 4.78 -7.51 4.39
CA LYS A 324 3.48 -7.11 3.86
C LYS A 324 3.09 -7.89 2.60
N ARG A 325 4.05 -8.21 1.73
CA ARG A 325 3.82 -9.05 0.54
C ARG A 325 3.37 -10.47 0.93
N LEU A 326 4.01 -11.08 1.92
CA LEU A 326 3.60 -12.39 2.44
C LEU A 326 2.17 -12.35 2.98
N LEU A 327 1.88 -11.37 3.85
CA LEU A 327 0.54 -11.20 4.42
C LEU A 327 -0.53 -10.93 3.36
N ALA A 328 -0.21 -10.17 2.32
CA ALA A 328 -1.11 -9.87 1.22
C ALA A 328 -1.39 -11.09 0.30
N LYS A 329 -0.69 -12.22 0.50
CA LYS A 329 -0.81 -13.46 -0.28
C LYS A 329 -0.67 -13.24 -1.79
N ILE A 330 0.31 -12.41 -2.16
CA ILE A 330 0.63 -12.09 -3.55
C ILE A 330 1.01 -13.38 -4.31
N SER A 331 0.21 -13.73 -5.31
CA SER A 331 0.44 -14.84 -6.23
C SER A 331 1.67 -14.62 -7.12
N ASN A 332 2.11 -15.68 -7.81
CA ASN A 332 3.27 -15.59 -8.70
C ASN A 332 3.07 -14.60 -9.85
N ASP A 333 1.85 -14.49 -10.39
CA ASP A 333 1.53 -13.56 -11.48
C ASP A 333 1.55 -12.10 -10.98
N GLU A 334 1.02 -11.87 -9.78
CA GLU A 334 1.01 -10.57 -9.10
C GLU A 334 2.40 -10.14 -8.61
N ARG A 335 3.32 -11.11 -8.40
CA ARG A 335 4.69 -10.86 -7.93
C ARG A 335 5.48 -9.96 -8.86
N LEU A 336 5.25 -10.07 -10.18
CA LEU A 336 5.90 -9.20 -11.15
C LEU A 336 5.50 -7.73 -10.96
N ILE A 337 4.22 -7.47 -10.66
CA ILE A 337 3.69 -6.13 -10.41
C ILE A 337 4.26 -5.60 -9.09
N TYR A 338 4.22 -6.41 -8.02
CA TYR A 338 4.82 -6.03 -6.74
C TYR A 338 6.30 -5.66 -6.89
N ASN A 339 7.09 -6.51 -7.58
CA ASN A 339 8.51 -6.26 -7.79
C ASN A 339 8.72 -4.93 -8.52
N GLN A 340 7.89 -4.60 -9.51
CA GLN A 340 7.96 -3.33 -10.23
C GLN A 340 7.66 -2.13 -9.32
N LEU A 341 6.58 -2.20 -8.53
CA LEU A 341 6.20 -1.13 -7.59
C LEU A 341 7.25 -0.91 -6.51
N SER A 342 7.80 -2.02 -5.98
CA SER A 342 8.89 -2.01 -5.02
C SER A 342 10.16 -1.40 -5.62
N GLU A 343 10.54 -1.80 -6.83
CA GLU A 343 11.69 -1.22 -7.54
C GLU A 343 11.50 0.29 -7.75
N ASP A 344 10.32 0.74 -8.18
CA ASP A 344 10.03 2.16 -8.39
C ASP A 344 10.20 2.97 -7.10
N TYR A 345 9.65 2.49 -5.97
CA TYR A 345 9.79 3.13 -4.66
C TYR A 345 11.27 3.18 -4.20
N PHE A 346 11.94 2.03 -4.19
CA PHE A 346 13.32 1.95 -3.69
C PHE A 346 14.32 2.67 -4.59
N ASN A 347 14.07 2.74 -5.90
CA ASN A 347 14.89 3.54 -6.79
C ASN A 347 14.88 5.01 -6.35
N VAL A 348 13.70 5.61 -6.14
CA VAL A 348 13.61 7.02 -5.73
C VAL A 348 14.15 7.23 -4.30
N ARG A 349 13.87 6.33 -3.36
CA ARG A 349 14.46 6.36 -2.00
C ARG A 349 15.98 6.41 -2.07
N ASN A 350 16.59 5.47 -2.80
CA ASN A 350 18.03 5.37 -2.93
C ASN A 350 18.65 6.60 -3.61
N LEU A 351 17.93 7.20 -4.57
CA LEU A 351 18.36 8.47 -5.16
C LEU A 351 18.39 9.58 -4.11
N ILE A 352 17.33 9.74 -3.32
CA ILE A 352 17.28 10.75 -2.24
C ILE A 352 18.40 10.51 -1.21
N GLU A 353 18.64 9.27 -0.81
CA GLU A 353 19.68 8.93 0.17
C GLU A 353 21.09 9.20 -0.35
N LYS A 354 21.38 8.85 -1.60
CA LYS A 354 22.65 9.19 -2.26
C LYS A 354 22.91 10.70 -2.25
N LEU A 355 21.86 11.51 -2.31
CA LEU A 355 21.99 12.97 -2.24
C LEU A 355 22.20 13.49 -0.83
N LYS A 356 21.56 12.86 0.17
CA LYS A 356 21.71 13.25 1.58
C LYS A 356 23.07 12.85 2.18
N HIS A 357 23.72 11.82 1.63
CA HIS A 357 24.99 11.27 2.14
C HIS A 357 26.20 11.59 1.26
N GLN A 358 26.12 12.58 0.36
CA GLN A 358 27.31 13.09 -0.32
C GLN A 358 28.16 13.92 0.66
N PRO A 359 29.50 13.70 0.69
CA PRO A 359 30.41 14.41 1.58
C PRO A 359 30.54 15.90 1.27
#